data_AF-A0A5K3G7H7-F1
#
_entry.id   AF-A0A5K3G7H7-F1
#
_cell.length_a   1.000
_cell.length_b   1.000
_cell.length_c   1.000
_cell.angle_alpha   90.00
_cell.angle_beta   90.00
_cell.angle_gamma   90.00
#
_symmetry.space_group_name_H-M   'P 1'
#
loop_
_entity.id
_entity.type
_entity.pdbx_description
1 polymer ?
#
loop_
_entity_poly.entity_id
_entity_poly.type
_entity_poly.pdbx_seq_one_letter_code
_entity_poly.pdbx_strand_id
1 'polypeptide(L)'
;QGQAVVKEILLRNSPWSDLFEPAFFFTYRHYIVVIVSGEEKRCFTERCGLVESRMRVLVRNAENNHCVKIAHVNCRAYGKRPEDGRKKPF
;
A
#
# COMPACT_ATOMS: atom_id res chain seq x y z
N GLN A 1 1.22 15.70 -9.79
CA GLN A 1 0.48 14.82 -10.73
C GLN A 1 -1.01 15.15 -10.76
N GLY A 2 -1.72 15.26 -9.63
CA GLY A 2 -3.17 15.57 -9.63
C GLY A 2 -3.57 16.86 -10.36
N GLN A 3 -2.78 17.94 -10.28
CA GLN A 3 -3.11 19.19 -10.98
C GLN A 3 -3.14 19.06 -12.51
N ALA A 4 -2.28 18.22 -13.10
CA ALA A 4 -2.26 18.03 -14.55
C ALA A 4 -3.51 17.27 -15.01
N VAL A 5 -3.88 16.21 -14.29
CA VAL A 5 -5.10 15.43 -14.55
C VAL A 5 -6.35 16.31 -14.41
N VAL A 6 -6.44 17.13 -13.35
CA VAL A 6 -7.56 18.07 -13.17
C VAL A 6 -7.65 19.07 -14.32
N LYS A 7 -6.53 19.59 -14.84
CA LYS A 7 -6.56 20.48 -16.01
C LYS A 7 -7.14 19.81 -17.24
N GLU A 8 -6.75 18.57 -17.55
CA GLU A 8 -7.30 17.80 -18.68
C GLU A 8 -8.79 17.50 -18.50
N ILE A 9 -9.22 17.20 -17.28
CA ILE A 9 -10.64 17.01 -16.95
C ILE A 9 -11.43 18.30 -17.18
N LEU A 10 -10.91 19.45 -16.73
CA LEU A 10 -11.55 20.76 -16.94
C LEU A 10 -11.63 21.13 -18.42
N LEU A 11 -10.65 20.70 -19.23
CA LEU A 11 -10.66 20.83 -20.68
C LEU A 11 -11.54 19.79 -21.39
N ARG A 12 -12.22 18.89 -20.65
CA ARG A 12 -13.06 17.78 -21.14
C ARG A 12 -12.31 16.72 -21.96
N ASN A 13 -10.99 16.64 -21.80
CA ASN A 13 -10.14 15.66 -22.48
C ASN A 13 -9.99 14.34 -21.71
N SER A 14 -10.43 14.28 -20.46
CA SER A 14 -10.33 13.07 -19.62
C SER A 14 -11.51 12.94 -18.65
N PRO A 15 -11.94 11.72 -18.33
CA PRO A 15 -12.95 11.47 -17.32
C PRO A 15 -12.41 11.63 -15.88
N TRP A 16 -13.30 11.86 -14.92
CA TRP A 16 -12.95 11.96 -13.49
C TRP A 16 -12.35 10.67 -12.91
N SER A 17 -12.57 9.52 -13.54
CA SER A 17 -12.01 8.22 -13.13
C SER A 17 -10.48 8.25 -13.02
N ASP A 18 -9.83 8.99 -13.91
CA ASP A 18 -8.36 9.00 -14.05
C ASP A 18 -7.68 9.64 -12.85
N LEU A 19 -8.38 10.50 -12.10
CA LEU A 19 -7.89 11.08 -10.86
C LEU A 19 -7.73 10.05 -9.73
N PHE A 20 -8.49 8.95 -9.80
CA PHE A 20 -8.58 7.93 -8.77
C PHE A 20 -7.81 6.65 -9.11
N GLU A 21 -7.10 6.60 -10.24
CA GLU A 21 -6.29 5.44 -10.59
C GLU A 21 -5.12 5.25 -9.61
N PRO A 22 -5.01 4.07 -8.96
CA PRO A 22 -3.96 3.83 -7.98
C PRO A 22 -2.62 3.49 -8.66
N ALA A 23 -1.66 4.41 -8.60
CA ALA A 23 -0.33 4.22 -9.19
C ALA A 23 0.77 4.07 -8.12
N PHE A 24 0.90 2.87 -7.52
CA PHE A 24 2.02 2.58 -6.59
C PHE A 24 3.08 1.64 -7.19
N PHE A 25 2.66 0.53 -7.81
CA PHE A 25 3.55 -0.55 -8.26
C PHE A 25 4.32 -0.27 -9.57
N PHE A 26 4.15 0.90 -10.16
CA PHE A 26 4.89 1.33 -11.35
C PHE A 26 5.64 2.65 -11.13
N THR A 27 5.62 3.16 -9.90
CA THR A 27 6.15 4.48 -9.54
C THR A 27 7.61 4.42 -9.09
N TYR A 28 8.10 3.23 -8.71
CA TYR A 28 9.45 3.04 -8.18
C TYR A 28 10.19 1.91 -8.91
N ARG A 29 11.53 1.98 -8.91
CA ARG A 29 12.39 0.93 -9.47
C ARG A 29 12.65 -0.23 -8.50
N HIS A 30 12.53 0.04 -7.20
CA HIS A 30 12.86 -0.92 -6.15
C HIS A 30 11.74 -0.93 -5.11
N TYR A 31 11.46 -2.12 -4.57
CA TYR A 31 10.42 -2.36 -3.60
C TYR A 31 10.95 -3.23 -2.46
N ILE A 32 10.54 -2.90 -1.24
CA ILE A 32 10.74 -3.76 -0.06
C ILE A 32 9.37 -4.34 0.28
N VAL A 33 9.29 -5.67 0.38
CA VAL A 33 8.05 -6.37 0.73
C VAL A 33 8.17 -6.88 2.16
N VAL A 34 7.23 -6.47 3.01
CA VAL A 34 7.12 -6.96 4.38
C VAL A 34 6.01 -8.00 4.41
N ILE A 35 6.36 -9.25 4.76
CA ILE A 35 5.43 -10.37 4.82
C ILE A 35 5.18 -10.71 6.29
N VAL A 36 3.90 -10.77 6.66
CA VAL A 36 3.46 -11.25 7.97
C VAL A 36 2.78 -12.60 7.77
N SER A 37 3.19 -13.60 8.54
CA SER A 37 2.59 -14.94 8.55
C SER A 37 2.12 -15.33 9.96
N GLY A 38 1.10 -16.17 10.02
CA GLY A 38 0.56 -16.72 11.27
C GLY A 38 -0.64 -17.64 10.99
N GLU A 39 -0.86 -18.63 11.86
CA GLU A 39 -1.87 -19.68 11.67
C GLU A 39 -3.21 -19.33 12.32
N GLU A 40 -3.20 -18.60 13.43
CA GLU A 40 -4.41 -18.25 14.19
C GLU A 40 -4.91 -16.83 13.87
N LYS A 41 -6.21 -16.69 13.56
CA LYS A 41 -6.84 -15.43 13.11
C LYS A 41 -6.70 -14.25 14.08
N ARG A 42 -6.85 -14.48 15.39
CA ARG A 42 -6.78 -13.41 16.41
C ARG A 42 -5.35 -12.91 16.57
N CYS A 43 -4.43 -13.84 16.87
CA CYS A 43 -3.00 -13.55 16.97
C CYS A 43 -2.42 -12.94 15.68
N PHE A 44 -2.92 -13.35 14.50
CA PHE A 44 -2.49 -12.79 13.22
C PHE A 44 -2.89 -11.32 13.05
N THR A 45 -4.13 -10.95 13.42
CA THR A 45 -4.59 -9.55 13.32
C THR A 45 -3.78 -8.63 14.24
N GLU A 46 -3.52 -9.07 15.46
CA GLU A 46 -2.67 -8.34 16.42
C GLU A 46 -1.24 -8.22 15.91
N ARG A 47 -0.68 -9.28 15.33
CA ARG A 47 0.65 -9.27 14.70
C ARG A 47 0.72 -8.31 13.53
N CYS A 48 -0.31 -8.28 12.67
CA CYS A 48 -0.41 -7.30 11.59
C CYS A 48 -0.43 -5.86 12.14
N GLY A 49 -1.24 -5.59 13.16
CA GLY A 49 -1.31 -4.27 13.80
C GLY A 49 0.03 -3.86 14.45
N LEU A 50 0.73 -4.80 15.08
CA LEU A 50 2.07 -4.56 15.62
C LEU A 50 3.06 -4.20 14.50
N VAL A 51 3.08 -4.96 13.41
CA VAL A 51 3.96 -4.69 12.27
C VAL A 51 3.62 -3.33 11.63
N GLU A 52 2.34 -3.02 11.45
CA GLU A 52 1.87 -1.75 10.91
C GLU A 52 2.33 -0.57 11.79
N SER A 53 2.21 -0.69 13.11
CA SER A 53 2.64 0.35 14.06
C SER A 53 4.14 0.66 14.00
N ARG A 54 4.94 -0.29 13.51
CA ARG A 54 6.41 -0.19 13.40
C ARG A 54 6.90 0.14 11.99
N MET A 55 6.01 0.23 11.00
CA MET A 55 6.39 0.52 9.62
C MET A 55 7.19 1.82 9.47
N ARG A 56 6.83 2.87 10.23
CA ARG A 56 7.58 4.14 10.25
C ARG A 56 9.04 4.00 10.72
N VAL A 57 9.34 3.00 11.56
CA VAL A 57 10.72 2.72 11.99
C VAL A 57 11.54 2.20 10.82
N LEU A 58 10.97 1.30 10.00
CA LEU A 58 11.61 0.79 8.80
C LEU A 58 11.89 1.92 7.79
N VAL A 59 10.90 2.78 7.55
CA VAL A 59 11.04 3.97 6.68
C VAL A 59 12.20 4.85 7.14
N ARG A 60 12.20 5.23 8.42
CA ARG A 60 13.25 6.08 8.99
C ARG A 60 14.65 5.46 8.83
N ASN A 61 14.78 4.16 9.07
CA ASN A 61 16.05 3.47 8.91
C ASN A 61 16.49 3.41 7.45
N ALA A 62 15.56 3.24 6.50
CA ALA A 62 15.85 3.29 5.09
C ALA A 62 16.31 4.70 4.66
N GLU A 63 15.60 5.75 5.06
CA GLU A 63 15.93 7.14 4.72
C GLU A 63 17.25 7.63 5.33
N ASN A 64 17.68 7.06 6.45
CA ASN A 64 19.01 7.34 7.02
C ASN A 64 20.16 6.76 6.19
N ASN A 65 19.90 5.87 5.23
CA ASN A 65 20.91 5.31 4.34
C ASN A 65 21.12 6.24 3.13
N HIS A 66 22.36 6.65 2.88
CA HIS A 66 22.72 7.52 1.75
C HIS A 66 22.31 6.97 0.36
N CYS A 67 22.08 5.66 0.24
CA CYS A 67 21.64 5.04 -1.01
C CYS A 67 20.12 5.18 -1.27
N VAL A 68 19.34 5.60 -0.27
CA VAL A 68 17.88 5.70 -0.34
C VAL A 68 17.48 7.17 -0.37
N LYS A 69 16.94 7.61 -1.50
CA LYS A 69 16.45 9.00 -1.65
C LYS A 69 15.12 9.22 -0.92
N ILE A 70 14.23 8.23 -0.96
CA ILE A 70 12.89 8.32 -0.40
C ILE A 70 12.35 6.91 -0.13
N ALA A 71 11.67 6.72 0.99
CA ALA A 71 11.01 5.46 1.33
C ALA A 71 9.50 5.68 1.47
N HIS A 72 8.74 5.25 0.47
CA HIS A 72 7.28 5.36 0.48
C HIS A 72 6.62 4.04 0.89
N VAL A 73 5.77 4.12 1.91
CA VAL A 73 4.94 3.00 2.35
C VAL A 73 3.66 2.96 1.51
N ASN A 74 3.30 1.78 1.03
CA ASN A 74 1.96 1.54 0.49
C ASN A 74 1.00 1.32 1.68
N CYS A 75 0.01 2.20 1.84
CA CYS A 75 -0.99 2.07 2.91
C CYS A 75 -2.02 0.95 2.67
N ARG A 76 -1.85 0.14 1.62
CA ARG A 76 -2.64 -1.07 1.39
C ARG A 76 -1.81 -2.32 1.70
N ALA A 77 -2.35 -3.18 2.54
CA ALA A 77 -1.85 -4.54 2.72
C ALA A 77 -2.48 -5.48 1.68
N TYR A 78 -1.71 -6.46 1.24
CA TYR A 78 -2.12 -7.45 0.24
C TYR A 78 -1.98 -8.86 0.82
N GLY A 79 -2.94 -9.74 0.54
CA GLY A 79 -2.95 -11.12 1.01
C GLY A 79 -4.35 -11.61 1.36
N LYS A 80 -4.47 -12.92 1.59
CA LYS A 80 -5.74 -13.53 2.02
C LYS A 80 -6.11 -12.96 3.38
N ARG A 81 -7.21 -12.21 3.45
CA ARG A 81 -7.77 -11.86 4.75
C ARG A 81 -8.35 -13.14 5.36
N PRO A 82 -8.27 -13.34 6.68
CA PRO A 82 -8.87 -14.51 7.31
C PRO A 82 -10.41 -14.53 7.21
N GLU A 83 -11.04 -13.53 6.59
CA GLU A 83 -12.47 -13.48 6.24
C GLU A 83 -12.79 -14.06 4.85
N ASP A 84 -11.83 -14.12 3.92
CA ASP A 84 -12.02 -14.69 2.56
C ASP A 84 -12.28 -16.21 2.58
N GLY A 85 -12.05 -16.87 3.71
CA GLY A 85 -12.33 -18.30 3.90
C GLY A 85 -13.81 -18.63 4.13
N ARG A 86 -14.68 -17.64 4.41
CA ARG A 86 -16.14 -17.89 4.49
C ARG A 86 -16.73 -17.96 3.09
N LYS A 87 -16.61 -19.11 2.42
CA LYS A 87 -17.64 -19.49 1.45
C LYS A 87 -18.98 -19.49 2.21
N LYS A 88 -19.92 -18.62 1.83
CA LYS A 88 -21.29 -18.70 2.32
C LYS A 88 -21.81 -20.10 1.95
N PRO A 89 -22.30 -20.91 2.90
CA PRO A 89 -23.06 -22.09 2.52
C PRO A 89 -24.32 -21.60 1.81
N PHE A 90 -24.55 -22.13 0.61
CA PHE A 90 -25.89 -22.17 0.04
C PHE A 90 -26.77 -23.05 0.93
#